data_AF-A0A7J7J274-F1
#
_entry.id   AF-A0A7J7J274-F1
#
_cell.length_a   1.000
_cell.length_b   1.000
_cell.length_c   1.000
_cell.angle_alpha   90.00
_cell.angle_beta   90.00
_cell.angle_gamma   90.00
#
_symmetry.space_group_name_H-M   'P 1'
#
loop_
_entity.id
_entity.type
_entity.pdbx_description
1 polymer ?
#
loop_
_entity_poly.entity_id
_entity_poly.type
_entity_poly.pdbx_seq_one_letter_code
_entity_poly.pdbx_strand_id
1 'polypeptide(L)'
;MTLALLSFLTESERYKRIEELRNNSSVPVELLARWPEQIKMLLLMVDVKPMLRPSAKELLDSDLYLDKDQIILHLESRIQELETKNELLTK
;
A
#
# COMPACT_ATOMS: atom_id res chain seq x y z
N MET A 1 8.57 -11.33 -3.33
CA MET A 1 8.74 -11.07 -1.88
C MET A 1 7.73 -10.00 -1.50
N THR A 2 6.56 -10.42 -1.00
CA THR A 2 5.54 -9.52 -0.47
C THR A 2 6.06 -8.86 0.79
N LEU A 3 6.50 -7.60 0.69
CA LEU A 3 6.82 -6.76 1.83
C LEU A 3 5.51 -6.42 2.54
N ALA A 4 5.16 -7.21 3.56
CA ALA A 4 4.14 -6.82 4.52
C ALA A 4 4.55 -5.46 5.10
N LEU A 5 3.62 -4.50 5.16
CA LEU A 5 3.85 -3.14 5.66
C LEU A 5 4.50 -3.13 7.05
N LEU A 6 4.31 -4.19 7.85
CA LEU A 6 5.05 -4.46 9.08
C LEU A 6 5.40 -5.95 9.17
N SER A 7 6.69 -6.29 9.20
CA SER A 7 7.14 -7.59 9.70
C SER A 7 7.51 -7.45 11.18
N PHE A 8 7.07 -8.39 12.01
CA PHE A 8 7.39 -8.43 13.43
C PHE A 8 8.34 -9.59 13.71
N LEU A 9 9.32 -9.38 14.59
CA LEU A 9 10.27 -10.39 15.01
C LEU A 9 9.73 -11.22 16.18
N THR A 10 8.84 -10.63 16.99
CA THR A 10 8.21 -11.31 18.13
C THR A 10 6.74 -10.93 18.29
N GLU A 11 5.96 -11.79 18.95
CA GLU A 11 4.55 -11.50 19.28
C GLU A 11 4.41 -10.30 20.22
N SER A 12 5.34 -10.13 21.17
CA SER A 12 5.34 -8.98 22.08
C SER A 12 5.54 -7.66 21.34
N GLU A 13 6.44 -7.64 20.36
CA GLU A 13 6.65 -6.48 19.48
C GLU A 13 5.40 -6.20 18.65
N ARG A 14 4.76 -7.25 18.10
CA ARG A 14 3.51 -7.13 17.35
C ARG A 14 2.41 -6.49 18.18
N TYR A 15 2.19 -6.99 19.40
CA TYR A 15 1.16 -6.45 20.29
C TYR A 15 1.40 -4.97 20.57
N LYS A 16 2.63 -4.63 21.01
CA LYS A 16 2.99 -3.26 21.35
C LYS A 16 2.81 -2.29 20.18
N ARG A 17 3.27 -2.65 18.97
CA ARG A 17 3.13 -1.78 17.80
C ARG A 17 1.69 -1.60 17.34
N ILE A 18 0.87 -2.65 17.40
CA ILE A 18 -0.55 -2.54 17.04
C ILE A 18 -1.30 -1.69 18.08
N GLU A 19 -0.96 -1.83 19.36
CA GLU A 19 -1.51 -1.00 20.44
C GLU A 19 -1.14 0.48 20.25
N GLU A 20 0.13 0.78 19.98
CA GLU A 20 0.61 2.14 19.69
C GLU A 20 -0.09 2.75 18.45
N LEU A 21 -0.27 1.97 17.39
CA LEU A 21 -1.00 2.40 16.20
C LEU A 21 -2.46 2.76 16.51
N ARG A 22 -3.16 1.90 17.26
CA ARG A 22 -4.60 2.09 17.56
C ARG A 22 -4.85 3.23 18.54
N ASN A 23 -3.98 3.39 19.54
CA ASN A 23 -4.22 4.32 20.64
C ASN A 23 -3.56 5.68 20.42
N ASN A 24 -2.40 5.72 19.75
CA ASN A 24 -1.60 6.93 19.60
C ASN A 24 -1.47 7.37 18.13
N SER A 25 -2.06 6.64 17.18
CA SER A 25 -1.89 6.91 15.73
C SER A 25 -0.41 7.06 15.35
N SER A 26 0.45 6.31 16.04
CA SER A 26 1.90 6.43 15.94
C SER A 26 2.45 5.33 15.03
N VAL A 27 3.33 5.72 14.11
CA VAL A 27 3.98 4.83 13.16
C VAL A 27 5.47 5.18 13.11
N PRO A 28 6.38 4.18 13.05
CA PRO A 28 7.81 4.42 12.82
C PRO A 28 8.06 5.33 11.60
N VAL A 29 8.98 6.28 11.76
CA VAL A 29 9.30 7.29 10.72
C VAL A 29 9.80 6.61 9.44
N GLU A 30 10.48 5.48 9.56
CA GLU A 30 10.99 4.70 8.43
C GLU A 30 9.84 4.13 7.57
N LEU A 31 8.72 3.76 8.19
CA LEU A 31 7.54 3.29 7.47
C LEU A 31 6.82 4.45 6.78
N LEU A 32 6.73 5.61 7.43
CA LEU A 32 6.17 6.81 6.83
C LEU A 32 6.98 7.26 5.62
N ALA A 33 8.32 7.23 5.72
CA ALA A 33 9.21 7.59 4.61
C ALA A 33 9.10 6.62 3.43
N ARG A 34 8.86 5.32 3.69
CA ARG A 34 8.80 4.29 2.66
C ARG A 34 7.43 4.18 1.99
N TRP A 35 6.36 4.39 2.74
CA TRP A 35 4.97 4.15 2.31
C TRP A 35 4.04 5.29 2.73
N PRO A 36 4.30 6.53 2.30
CA PRO A 36 3.63 7.72 2.83
C PRO A 36 2.11 7.70 2.66
N GLU A 37 1.61 7.35 1.47
CA GLU A 37 0.17 7.30 1.21
C GLU A 37 -0.53 6.16 1.96
N GLN A 38 0.13 4.99 2.05
CA GLN A 38 -0.40 3.85 2.81
C GLN A 38 -0.52 4.21 4.29
N ILE A 39 0.50 4.87 4.87
CA ILE A 39 0.49 5.28 6.26
C ILE A 39 -0.57 6.37 6.50
N LYS A 40 -0.68 7.37 5.62
CA LYS A 40 -1.73 8.39 5.72
C LYS A 40 -3.13 7.77 5.77
N MET A 41 -3.40 6.81 4.90
CA MET A 41 -4.69 6.12 4.88
C MET A 41 -4.89 5.20 6.09
N LEU A 42 -3.87 4.46 6.50
CA LEU A 42 -3.88 3.62 7.70
C LEU A 42 -4.29 4.45 8.94
N LEU A 43 -3.71 5.64 9.10
CA LEU A 43 -4.03 6.54 10.21
C LEU A 43 -5.49 7.00 10.19
N LEU A 44 -6.05 7.29 9.02
CA LEU A 44 -7.48 7.61 8.89
C LEU A 44 -8.37 6.41 9.27
N MET A 45 -7.99 5.20 8.85
CA MET A 45 -8.77 3.98 9.15
C MET A 45 -8.83 3.64 10.64
N VAL A 46 -7.79 3.99 11.40
CA VAL A 46 -7.72 3.72 12.85
C VAL A 46 -8.09 4.93 13.71
N ASP A 47 -8.57 6.02 13.11
CA ASP A 47 -8.93 7.23 13.84
C ASP A 47 -9.95 6.94 14.95
N VAL A 48 -9.77 7.59 16.10
CA VAL A 48 -10.64 7.46 17.27
C VAL A 48 -12.07 7.89 16.94
N LYS A 49 -12.24 8.90 16.08
CA LYS A 49 -13.54 9.39 15.61
C LYS A 49 -14.01 8.56 14.42
N PRO A 50 -15.11 7.78 14.55
CA PRO A 50 -15.59 6.93 13.45
C PRO A 50 -15.95 7.72 12.18
N MET A 51 -16.39 8.98 12.33
CA MET A 51 -16.76 9.86 11.22
C MET A 51 -15.58 10.26 10.32
N LEU A 52 -14.35 10.11 10.80
CA LEU A 52 -13.13 10.40 10.02
C LEU A 52 -12.60 9.17 9.28
N ARG A 53 -13.14 7.98 9.57
CA ARG A 53 -12.71 6.75 8.91
C ARG A 53 -13.33 6.70 7.52
N PRO A 54 -12.54 6.40 6.48
CA PRO A 54 -13.07 6.26 5.14
C PRO A 54 -13.97 5.03 5.07
N SER A 55 -15.01 5.13 4.24
CA SER A 55 -15.75 3.96 3.78
C SER A 55 -14.85 3.06 2.91
N ALA A 56 -15.25 1.80 2.76
CA ALA A 56 -14.55 0.88 1.88
C ALA A 56 -14.48 1.39 0.43
N LYS A 57 -15.50 2.13 -0.02
CA LYS A 57 -15.52 2.74 -1.35
C LYS A 57 -14.49 3.85 -1.48
N GLU A 58 -14.46 4.79 -0.53
CA GLU A 58 -13.47 5.87 -0.53
C GLU A 58 -12.02 5.35 -0.45
N LEU A 59 -11.80 4.23 0.24
CA LEU A 59 -10.50 3.56 0.27
C LEU A 59 -10.12 3.00 -1.12
N LEU A 60 -11.05 2.36 -1.82
CA LEU A 60 -10.81 1.80 -3.16
C LEU A 60 -10.65 2.87 -4.24
N ASP A 61 -11.33 4.01 -4.08
CA ASP A 61 -11.25 5.16 -4.98
C ASP A 61 -10.04 6.08 -4.67
N SER A 62 -9.22 5.73 -3.66
CA SER A 62 -8.02 6.49 -3.30
C SER A 62 -6.81 6.13 -4.17
N ASP A 63 -5.77 6.98 -4.11
CA ASP A 63 -4.50 6.79 -4.82
C ASP A 63 -3.72 5.52 -4.41
N LEU A 64 -4.21 4.75 -3.44
CA LEU A 64 -3.63 3.45 -3.06
C LEU A 64 -3.85 2.35 -4.10
N TYR A 65 -4.89 2.49 -4.92
CA TYR A 65 -5.25 1.50 -5.92
C TYR A 65 -5.20 2.15 -7.30
N LEU A 66 -4.62 1.42 -8.26
CA LEU A 66 -4.71 1.83 -9.65
C LEU A 66 -6.15 1.65 -10.11
N ASP A 67 -6.65 2.64 -10.84
CA ASP A 67 -7.92 2.48 -11.55
C ASP A 67 -7.77 1.42 -12.67
N LYS A 68 -8.90 0.95 -13.19
CA LYS A 68 -8.90 -0.11 -14.22
C LYS A 68 -8.16 0.32 -15.48
N ASP A 69 -8.27 1.60 -15.86
CA ASP A 69 -7.67 2.12 -17.08
C ASP A 69 -6.16 2.21 -16.92
N GLN A 70 -5.66 2.62 -15.75
CA GLN A 70 -4.26 2.61 -15.38
C GLN A 70 -3.69 1.19 -15.37
N ILE A 71 -4.44 0.19 -14.87
CA ILE A 71 -4.04 -1.22 -14.93
C ILE A 71 -3.92 -1.68 -16.38
N ILE A 72 -4.92 -1.39 -17.22
CA ILE A 72 -4.92 -1.77 -18.64
C ILE A 72 -3.72 -1.15 -19.35
N LEU A 73 -3.52 0.17 -19.21
CA LEU A 73 -2.39 0.89 -19.80
C LEU A 73 -1.05 0.32 -19.36
N HIS A 74 -0.91 -0.01 -18.07
CA HIS A 74 0.31 -0.63 -17.55
C HIS A 74 0.56 -2.01 -18.16
N LEU A 75 -0.49 -2.83 -18.30
CA LEU A 75 -0.39 -4.16 -18.89
C LEU A 75 -0.05 -4.09 -20.39
N GLU A 76 -0.69 -3.20 -21.13
CA GLU A 76 -0.42 -2.97 -22.55
C GLU A 76 1.05 -2.54 -22.77
N SER A 77 1.55 -1.59 -21.96
CA SER A 77 2.95 -1.18 -22.02
C SER A 77 3.92 -2.34 -21.78
N ARG A 78 3.62 -3.22 -20.82
CA ARG A 78 4.43 -4.41 -20.56
C ARG A 78 4.39 -5.45 -21.67
N ILE A 79 3.24 -5.63 -22.33
CA ILE A 79 3.11 -6.51 -23.49
C ILE A 79 4.02 -6.01 -24.60
N GLN A 80 3.97 -4.71 -24.91
CA GLN A 80 4.77 -4.10 -25.98
C GLN A 80 6.28 -4.23 -25.71
N GLU A 81 6.72 -4.02 -24.47
CA GLU A 81 8.12 -4.25 -24.08
C GLU A 81 8.56 -5.72 -24.30
N LEU A 82 7.69 -6.67 -23.96
CA LEU A 82 7.98 -8.09 -24.09
C LEU A 82 8.02 -8.53 -25.57
N GLU A 83 7.10 -8.03 -26.40
CA GLU A 83 7.10 -8.25 -27.84
C GLU A 83 8.39 -7.73 -28.47
N THR A 84 8.80 -6.50 -28.15
CA THR A 84 10.06 -5.91 -28.63
C THR A 84 11.27 -6.76 -28.24
N LYS A 85 11.32 -7.25 -26.98
CA LYS A 85 12.40 -8.13 -26.51
C LYS A 85 12.43 -9.46 -27.26
N ASN A 86 11.27 -10.07 -27.52
CA ASN A 86 11.19 -11.32 -28.27
C ASN A 86 11.65 -11.16 -29.73
N GLU A 87 11.31 -10.05 -30.39
CA GLU A 87 11.78 -9.75 -31.75
C GLU A 87 13.30 -9.58 -31.83
N LEU A 88 13.93 -9.04 -30.78
CA LEU A 88 15.38 -8.90 -30.69
C LEU A 88 16.09 -10.24 -30.42
N LEU A 89 15.43 -11.20 -29.77
CA LEU A 89 15.97 -12.53 -29.46
C LEU A 89 15.79 -13.56 -30.59
N THR A 90 14.90 -13.28 -31.54
CA THR A 90 14.61 -14.14 -32.70
C THR A 90 15.32 -13.71 -33.98
N LYS A 91 16.14 -12.64 -33.91
CA LYS A 91 17.07 -12.20 -34.96
C LYS A 91 18.49 -12.59 -34.60
#